data_AF-A0A3M0ZJG0-F1
#
_entry.id   AF-A0A3M0ZJG0-F1
#
_cell.length_a   1.000
_cell.length_b   1.000
_cell.length_c   1.000
_cell.angle_alpha   90.00
_cell.angle_beta   90.00
_cell.angle_gamma   90.00
#
_symmetry.space_group_name_H-M   'P 1'
#
loop_
_entity.id
_entity.type
_entity.pdbx_description
1 polymer ?
#
loop_
_entity_poly.entity_id
_entity_poly.type
_entity_poly.pdbx_seq_one_letter_code
_entity_poly.pdbx_strand_id
1 'polypeptide(L)'
;MPRNPKLFIHGEVKYITFRAVEGLPLLCTPFMRLIIASNLAKAQKHYPVAISDFMTMGNHVHMALRVIDPACVDTFIRYFKTESAHMINRLMGRRKGKVWEEGYDSPTILTFESLVEKVSYIYTNPQRANLVDTIEQYPNFSSWSVLVKGGKMVIEVPYIKRTDIEPLPKVAMSPRMIREYTKALRAKSTKTVSLVIEPDACFKALGSEETTFSEYRQKVMRRVREIEDDCRRARGNKKVLGAKALKLQSIFKKHTPKKHGRRMICISSDVVIRKEYITRFKAMVKWCREVYAKWCKGNRSIPYPPGFFPPGMRPQASLLPAAFWY
;
A
#
# COMPACT_ATOMS: atom_id res chain seq x y z
N MET A 1 7.29 -19.97 -8.00
CA MET A 1 5.90 -20.39 -7.68
C MET A 1 4.92 -19.48 -8.41
N PRO A 2 3.83 -20.01 -8.99
CA PRO A 2 2.78 -19.20 -9.59
C PRO A 2 2.17 -18.26 -8.54
N ARG A 3 1.91 -17.00 -8.90
CA ARG A 3 1.21 -16.07 -8.00
C ARG A 3 -0.27 -16.41 -7.96
N ASN A 4 -0.87 -16.35 -6.77
CA ASN A 4 -2.32 -16.43 -6.66
C ASN A 4 -2.96 -15.29 -7.46
N PRO A 5 -4.02 -15.56 -8.24
CA PRO A 5 -4.75 -14.50 -8.93
C PRO A 5 -5.34 -13.52 -7.92
N LYS A 6 -5.49 -12.26 -8.36
CA LYS A 6 -6.09 -11.21 -7.54
C LYS A 6 -7.61 -11.39 -7.52
N LEU A 7 -8.17 -11.35 -6.31
CA LEU A 7 -9.62 -11.36 -6.06
C LEU A 7 -9.97 -10.11 -5.25
N PHE A 8 -10.86 -9.29 -5.78
CA PHE A 8 -11.48 -8.18 -5.08
C PHE A 8 -13.00 -8.33 -5.16
N ILE A 9 -13.66 -8.45 -4.01
CA ILE A 9 -15.12 -8.48 -3.92
C ILE A 9 -15.55 -7.18 -3.25
N HIS A 10 -16.62 -6.56 -3.76
CA HIS A 10 -17.21 -5.36 -3.16
C HIS A 10 -17.48 -5.58 -1.67
N GLY A 11 -17.17 -4.58 -0.85
CA GLY A 11 -17.36 -4.62 0.60
C GLY A 11 -16.26 -5.34 1.38
N GLU A 12 -15.45 -6.21 0.77
CA GLU A 12 -14.36 -6.89 1.48
C GLU A 12 -13.28 -5.92 1.95
N VAL A 13 -12.63 -6.28 3.05
CA VAL A 13 -11.44 -5.58 3.56
C VAL A 13 -10.18 -6.24 3.02
N LYS A 14 -9.28 -5.45 2.44
CA LYS A 14 -7.99 -5.91 1.92
C LYS A 14 -6.85 -5.27 2.69
N TYR A 15 -5.92 -6.11 3.13
CA TYR A 15 -4.62 -5.65 3.56
C TYR A 15 -3.65 -5.71 2.38
N ILE A 16 -3.09 -4.57 1.99
CA ILE A 16 -2.19 -4.44 0.86
C ILE A 16 -0.78 -4.11 1.33
N THR A 17 0.20 -4.83 0.81
CA THR A 17 1.62 -4.51 1.02
C THR A 17 2.47 -4.84 -0.21
N PHE A 18 3.49 -4.02 -0.45
CA PHE A 18 4.51 -4.26 -1.46
C PHE A 18 5.81 -3.59 -1.03
N ARG A 19 6.92 -4.10 -1.56
CA ARG A 19 8.28 -3.75 -1.15
C ARG A 19 9.12 -3.25 -2.31
N ALA A 20 10.11 -2.44 -2.01
CA ALA A 20 11.17 -2.07 -2.92
C ALA A 20 12.07 -3.29 -3.24
N VAL A 21 12.57 -3.37 -4.46
CA VAL A 21 13.53 -4.42 -4.84
C VAL A 21 14.80 -4.33 -4.00
N GLU A 22 15.25 -3.11 -3.76
CA GLU A 22 16.44 -2.79 -2.97
C GLU A 22 16.32 -1.38 -2.38
N GLY A 23 17.21 -1.09 -1.43
CA GLY A 23 17.38 0.23 -0.83
C GLY A 23 16.27 0.63 0.13
N LEU A 24 16.30 1.91 0.52
CA LEU A 24 15.31 2.57 1.37
C LEU A 24 14.71 3.78 0.62
N PRO A 25 13.97 3.56 -0.49
CA PRO A 25 13.55 4.64 -1.36
C PRO A 25 12.52 5.59 -0.73
N LEU A 26 11.79 5.14 0.30
CA LEU A 26 10.78 5.94 1.01
C LEU A 26 11.41 6.66 2.20
N LEU A 27 12.24 7.66 1.92
CA LEU A 27 12.88 8.48 2.95
C LEU A 27 11.86 9.08 3.94
N CYS A 28 12.24 9.16 5.21
CA CYS A 28 11.41 9.79 6.24
C CYS A 28 11.51 11.33 6.22
N THR A 29 11.57 11.94 5.04
CA THR A 29 11.72 13.39 4.85
C THR A 29 10.39 14.06 4.53
N PRO A 30 10.20 15.35 4.87
CA PRO A 30 8.98 16.08 4.53
C PRO A 30 8.65 16.08 3.04
N PHE A 31 9.63 16.26 2.15
CA PHE A 31 9.40 16.20 0.70
C PHE A 31 8.94 14.83 0.22
N MET A 32 9.47 13.73 0.79
CA MET A 32 9.05 12.39 0.40
C MET A 32 7.61 12.13 0.84
N ARG A 33 7.22 12.60 2.04
CA ARG A 33 5.82 12.55 2.48
C ARG A 33 4.88 13.32 1.55
N LEU A 34 5.31 14.47 1.03
CA LEU A 34 4.53 15.21 0.02
C LEU A 34 4.37 14.40 -1.27
N ILE A 35 5.45 13.77 -1.74
CA ILE A 35 5.42 12.91 -2.93
C ILE A 35 4.48 11.71 -2.73
N ILE A 36 4.58 11.03 -1.58
CA ILE A 36 3.71 9.90 -1.23
C ILE A 36 2.25 10.36 -1.20
N ALA A 37 1.95 11.42 -0.46
CA ALA A 37 0.58 11.91 -0.29
C ALA A 37 -0.01 12.38 -1.63
N SER A 38 0.76 13.11 -2.44
CA SER A 38 0.34 13.55 -3.77
C SER A 38 0.05 12.37 -4.70
N ASN A 39 0.90 11.33 -4.69
CA ASN A 39 0.67 10.14 -5.52
C ASN A 39 -0.52 9.31 -5.03
N LEU A 40 -0.76 9.21 -3.72
CA LEU A 40 -1.97 8.59 -3.18
C LEU A 40 -3.22 9.36 -3.58
N ALA A 41 -3.21 10.68 -3.44
CA ALA A 41 -4.33 11.56 -3.78
C ALA A 41 -4.70 11.44 -5.27
N LYS A 42 -3.70 11.51 -6.16
CA LYS A 42 -3.91 11.31 -7.60
C LYS A 42 -4.44 9.91 -7.91
N ALA A 43 -3.86 8.86 -7.30
CA ALA A 43 -4.34 7.49 -7.49
C ALA A 43 -5.80 7.35 -7.07
N GLN A 44 -6.17 7.88 -5.89
CA GLN A 44 -7.53 7.81 -5.35
C GLN A 44 -8.52 8.62 -6.18
N LYS A 45 -8.12 9.78 -6.70
CA LYS A 45 -8.94 10.59 -7.61
C LYS A 45 -9.28 9.84 -8.91
N HIS A 46 -8.33 9.11 -9.48
CA HIS A 46 -8.55 8.35 -10.71
C HIS A 46 -9.23 6.99 -10.48
N TYR A 47 -8.95 6.36 -9.35
CA TYR A 47 -9.39 5.01 -9.01
C TYR A 47 -9.87 5.00 -7.56
N PRO A 48 -11.14 5.34 -7.31
CA PRO A 48 -11.68 5.50 -5.97
C PRO A 48 -11.54 4.23 -5.13
N VAL A 49 -10.95 4.38 -3.95
CA VAL A 49 -10.82 3.34 -2.92
C VAL A 49 -11.04 3.98 -1.54
N ALA A 50 -11.62 3.22 -0.61
CA ALA A 50 -11.84 3.66 0.76
C ALA A 50 -10.65 3.24 1.64
N ILE A 51 -9.66 4.12 1.77
CA ILE A 51 -8.44 3.89 2.55
C ILE A 51 -8.76 4.09 4.03
N SER A 52 -8.63 3.03 4.83
CA SER A 52 -8.78 3.08 6.28
C SER A 52 -7.47 3.42 6.96
N ASP A 53 -6.42 2.67 6.61
CA ASP A 53 -5.13 2.76 7.27
C ASP A 53 -4.02 2.68 6.24
N PHE A 54 -3.00 3.51 6.39
CA PHE A 54 -1.88 3.58 5.48
C PHE A 54 -0.61 4.00 6.22
N MET A 55 0.48 3.29 5.96
CA MET A 55 1.79 3.67 6.46
C MET A 55 2.90 3.25 5.51
N THR A 56 3.87 4.14 5.36
CA THR A 56 5.12 3.85 4.65
C THR A 56 6.22 3.49 5.62
N MET A 57 6.89 2.37 5.37
CA MET A 57 8.20 2.04 5.94
C MET A 57 9.30 2.55 5.00
N GLY A 58 10.58 2.45 5.37
CA GLY A 58 11.67 2.90 4.49
C GLY A 58 11.76 2.16 3.14
N ASN A 59 11.33 0.90 3.10
CA ASN A 59 11.44 0.01 1.95
C ASN A 59 10.10 -0.65 1.52
N HIS A 60 8.99 -0.40 2.20
CA HIS A 60 7.70 -1.01 1.84
C HIS A 60 6.53 -0.16 2.31
N VAL A 61 5.34 -0.52 1.84
CA VAL A 61 4.08 0.15 2.16
C VAL A 61 3.12 -0.85 2.80
N HIS A 62 2.32 -0.37 3.75
CA HIS A 62 1.21 -1.09 4.36
C HIS A 62 -0.07 -0.28 4.18
N MET A 63 -1.15 -0.94 3.81
CA MET A 63 -2.46 -0.31 3.63
C MET A 63 -3.58 -1.27 4.03
N ALA A 64 -4.60 -0.78 4.71
CA ALA A 64 -5.90 -1.45 4.83
C ALA A 64 -6.94 -0.60 4.12
N LEU A 65 -7.72 -1.23 3.23
CA LEU A 65 -8.81 -0.56 2.52
C LEU A 65 -10.05 -1.44 2.44
N ARG A 66 -11.21 -0.79 2.31
CA ARG A 66 -12.47 -1.44 1.92
C ARG A 66 -12.64 -1.33 0.42
N VAL A 67 -12.96 -2.44 -0.23
CA VAL A 67 -13.21 -2.47 -1.68
C VAL A 67 -14.56 -1.82 -1.97
N ILE A 68 -14.54 -0.71 -2.72
CA ILE A 68 -15.75 -0.08 -3.24
C ILE A 68 -16.02 -0.58 -4.65
N ASP A 69 -15.06 -0.38 -5.56
CA ASP A 69 -15.11 -0.98 -6.89
C ASP A 69 -13.92 -1.94 -7.06
N PRO A 70 -14.16 -3.26 -7.25
CA PRO A 70 -13.13 -4.24 -7.57
C PRO A 70 -12.19 -3.84 -8.72
N ALA A 71 -12.69 -3.16 -9.74
CA ALA A 71 -11.89 -2.75 -10.91
C ALA A 71 -10.88 -1.64 -10.58
N CYS A 72 -11.17 -0.84 -9.55
CA CYS A 72 -10.32 0.28 -9.14
C CYS A 72 -9.09 -0.15 -8.34
N VAL A 73 -9.16 -1.22 -7.53
CA VAL A 73 -8.11 -1.53 -6.53
C VAL A 73 -6.76 -1.86 -7.18
N ASP A 74 -6.72 -2.74 -8.19
CA ASP A 74 -5.45 -3.07 -8.87
C ASP A 74 -4.88 -1.85 -9.60
N THR A 75 -5.73 -1.10 -10.29
CA THR A 75 -5.29 0.07 -11.04
C THR A 75 -4.82 1.20 -10.13
N PHE A 76 -5.46 1.41 -8.98
CA PHE A 76 -5.02 2.31 -7.92
C PHE A 76 -3.60 1.97 -7.45
N ILE A 77 -3.34 0.71 -7.10
CA ILE A 77 -2.01 0.27 -6.63
C ILE A 77 -0.97 0.37 -7.76
N ARG A 78 -1.34 -0.02 -8.98
CA ARG A 78 -0.46 0.09 -10.15
C ARG A 78 -0.08 1.55 -10.44
N TYR A 79 -1.05 2.47 -10.38
CA TYR A 79 -0.82 3.89 -10.56
C TYR A 79 0.13 4.41 -9.48
N PHE A 80 -0.17 4.15 -8.20
CA PHE A 80 0.67 4.60 -7.09
C PHE A 80 2.11 4.07 -7.21
N LYS A 81 2.30 2.78 -7.49
CA LYS A 81 3.62 2.18 -7.68
C LYS A 81 4.36 2.79 -8.87
N THR A 82 3.67 3.02 -9.98
CA THR A 82 4.28 3.58 -11.19
C THR A 82 4.73 5.02 -10.98
N GLU A 83 3.83 5.90 -10.52
CA GLU A 83 4.16 7.30 -10.26
C GLU A 83 5.28 7.46 -9.23
N SER A 84 5.16 6.75 -8.10
CA SER A 84 6.20 6.80 -7.06
C SER A 84 7.55 6.28 -7.57
N ALA A 85 7.59 5.20 -8.36
CA ALA A 85 8.83 4.70 -8.92
C ALA A 85 9.49 5.71 -9.87
N HIS A 86 8.72 6.39 -10.71
CA HIS A 86 9.27 7.44 -11.59
C HIS A 86 9.85 8.60 -10.79
N MET A 87 9.15 9.07 -9.76
CA MET A 87 9.61 10.16 -8.91
C MET A 87 10.84 9.75 -8.07
N ILE A 88 10.85 8.54 -7.51
CA ILE A 88 12.00 8.00 -6.77
C ILE A 88 13.22 7.89 -7.69
N ASN A 89 13.06 7.37 -8.91
CA ASN A 89 14.17 7.32 -9.88
C ASN A 89 14.73 8.72 -10.18
N ARG A 90 13.85 9.71 -10.38
CA ARG A 90 14.27 11.10 -10.58
C ARG A 90 15.02 11.67 -9.38
N LEU A 91 14.55 11.45 -8.15
CA LEU A 91 15.26 11.81 -6.92
C LEU A 91 16.67 11.19 -6.87
N MET A 92 16.83 9.97 -7.39
CA MET A 92 18.13 9.29 -7.45
C MET A 92 18.98 9.71 -8.68
N GLY A 93 18.52 10.65 -9.50
CA GLY A 93 19.19 11.06 -10.75
C GLY A 93 19.14 9.99 -11.84
N ARG A 94 18.19 9.05 -11.79
CA ARG A 94 18.03 7.93 -12.73
C ARG A 94 16.88 8.21 -13.70
N ARG A 95 17.10 7.95 -15.00
CA ARG A 95 16.02 8.00 -16.02
C ARG A 95 15.07 6.80 -15.93
N LYS A 96 15.61 5.63 -15.62
CA LYS A 96 14.90 4.34 -15.51
C LYS A 96 15.49 3.53 -14.35
N GLY A 97 14.70 2.63 -13.79
CA GLY A 97 15.12 1.73 -12.71
C GLY A 97 13.94 1.05 -12.04
N LYS A 98 14.10 -0.22 -11.68
CA LYS A 98 13.06 -0.97 -10.96
C LYS A 98 13.12 -0.61 -9.48
N VAL A 99 12.13 0.16 -9.01
CA VAL A 99 12.02 0.53 -7.58
C VAL A 99 11.26 -0.55 -6.81
N TRP A 100 10.12 -1.00 -7.33
CA TRP A 100 9.23 -1.94 -6.63
C TRP A 100 9.38 -3.37 -7.12
N GLU A 101 9.22 -4.33 -6.20
CA GLU A 101 8.98 -5.72 -6.55
C GLU A 101 7.72 -5.84 -7.41
N GLU A 102 7.66 -6.92 -8.18
CA GLU A 102 6.56 -7.16 -9.09
C GLU A 102 5.31 -7.70 -8.33
N GLY A 103 4.15 -7.16 -8.68
CA GLY A 103 2.90 -7.40 -7.95
C GLY A 103 2.89 -6.79 -6.55
N TYR A 104 1.95 -7.25 -5.73
CA TYR A 104 1.78 -6.86 -4.33
C TYR A 104 1.04 -7.99 -3.60
N ASP A 105 0.98 -7.96 -2.28
CA ASP A 105 0.15 -8.83 -1.47
C ASP A 105 -1.18 -8.15 -1.17
N SER A 106 -2.27 -8.91 -1.19
CA SER A 106 -3.63 -8.38 -0.98
C SER A 106 -4.56 -9.40 -0.31
N PRO A 107 -4.16 -10.04 0.82
CA PRO A 107 -5.07 -10.94 1.53
C PRO A 107 -6.32 -10.22 2.03
N THR A 108 -7.43 -10.95 2.04
CA THR A 108 -8.69 -10.49 2.65
C THR A 108 -8.63 -10.62 4.16
N ILE A 109 -8.97 -9.56 4.90
CA ILE A 109 -9.19 -9.65 6.35
C ILE A 109 -10.62 -10.15 6.57
N LEU A 110 -10.79 -11.24 7.31
CA LEU A 110 -12.09 -11.93 7.38
C LEU A 110 -12.88 -11.66 8.66
N THR A 111 -12.24 -11.18 9.74
CA THR A 111 -12.91 -10.97 11.03
C THR A 111 -12.52 -9.65 11.67
N PHE A 112 -13.35 -9.18 12.60
CA PHE A 112 -13.11 -7.97 13.37
C PHE A 112 -11.80 -8.03 14.18
N GLU A 113 -11.53 -9.13 14.86
CA GLU A 113 -10.31 -9.33 15.68
C GLU A 113 -9.07 -9.26 14.78
N SER A 114 -9.19 -9.83 13.58
CA SER A 114 -8.12 -9.83 12.59
C SER A 114 -7.89 -8.46 12.00
N LEU A 115 -8.93 -7.63 11.91
CA LEU A 115 -8.82 -6.22 11.55
C LEU A 115 -8.04 -5.45 12.62
N VAL A 116 -8.42 -5.60 13.89
CA VAL A 116 -7.73 -4.97 15.03
C VAL A 116 -6.25 -5.35 15.02
N GLU A 117 -5.94 -6.65 14.97
CA GLU A 117 -4.55 -7.14 14.94
C GLU A 117 -3.77 -6.62 13.73
N LYS A 118 -4.40 -6.57 12.54
CA LYS A 118 -3.71 -6.12 11.33
C LYS A 118 -3.45 -4.62 11.35
N VAL A 119 -4.39 -3.81 11.81
CA VAL A 119 -4.23 -2.35 11.90
C VAL A 119 -3.22 -1.99 12.98
N SER A 120 -3.27 -2.65 14.15
CA SER A 120 -2.22 -2.50 15.17
C SER A 120 -0.85 -2.94 14.64
N TYR A 121 -0.79 -4.01 13.84
CA TYR A 121 0.45 -4.39 13.15
C TYR A 121 0.95 -3.27 12.24
N ILE A 122 0.11 -2.67 11.39
CA ILE A 122 0.50 -1.56 10.51
C ILE A 122 1.23 -0.49 11.32
N TYR A 123 0.63 0.02 12.39
CA TYR A 123 1.19 1.14 13.17
C TYR A 123 2.32 0.76 14.13
N THR A 124 2.62 -0.53 14.31
CA THR A 124 3.71 -0.99 15.20
C THR A 124 4.93 -1.54 14.44
N ASN A 125 4.89 -1.53 13.10
CA ASN A 125 6.01 -1.94 12.27
C ASN A 125 7.32 -1.16 12.55
N PRO A 126 7.31 0.18 12.79
CA PRO A 126 8.52 0.92 13.12
C PRO A 126 9.21 0.44 14.41
N GLN A 127 8.43 0.11 15.43
CA GLN A 127 8.87 -0.32 16.75
C GLN A 127 9.41 -1.75 16.70
N ARG A 128 8.70 -2.64 15.99
CA ARG A 128 9.18 -4.00 15.66
C ARG A 128 10.49 -4.00 14.89
N ALA A 129 10.79 -2.92 14.16
CA ALA A 129 12.03 -2.73 13.43
C ALA A 129 13.08 -1.90 14.20
N ASN A 130 12.86 -1.61 15.49
CA ASN A 130 13.73 -0.79 16.35
C ASN A 130 14.05 0.60 15.75
N LEU A 131 13.10 1.19 15.02
CA LEU A 131 13.28 2.51 14.39
C LEU A 131 12.96 3.65 15.35
N VAL A 132 11.92 3.50 16.16
CA VAL A 132 11.44 4.46 17.16
C VAL A 132 10.76 3.72 18.32
N ASP A 133 10.50 4.42 19.44
CA ASP A 133 9.83 3.83 20.60
C ASP A 133 8.32 3.86 20.51
N THR A 134 7.76 4.93 19.94
CA THR A 134 6.33 5.07 19.74
C THR A 134 5.99 5.50 18.32
N ILE A 135 4.75 5.26 17.89
CA ILE A 135 4.29 5.59 16.55
C ILE A 135 4.28 7.11 16.32
N GLU A 136 4.06 7.90 17.36
CA GLU A 136 4.14 9.36 17.33
C GLU A 136 5.53 9.87 16.95
N GLN A 137 6.58 9.12 17.29
CA GLN A 137 7.96 9.47 16.95
C GLN A 137 8.31 9.10 15.50
N TYR A 138 7.52 8.24 14.84
CA TYR A 138 7.84 7.76 13.51
C TYR A 138 7.63 8.87 12.46
N PRO A 139 8.69 9.34 11.77
CA PRO A 139 8.60 10.58 11.01
C PRO A 139 8.08 10.42 9.58
N ASN A 140 7.80 9.20 9.11
CA ASN A 140 7.32 8.99 7.74
C ASN A 140 5.81 9.20 7.61
N PHE A 141 5.26 8.97 6.41
CA PHE A 141 3.82 9.08 6.18
C PHE A 141 3.07 7.93 6.86
N SER A 142 2.14 8.28 7.75
CA SER A 142 1.26 7.38 8.51
C SER A 142 -0.11 8.04 8.69
N SER A 143 -1.18 7.26 8.61
CA SER A 143 -2.55 7.69 8.93
C SER A 143 -2.91 7.54 10.41
N TRP A 144 -1.96 7.20 11.29
CA TRP A 144 -2.20 7.00 12.73
C TRP A 144 -3.00 8.14 13.37
N SER A 145 -2.64 9.39 13.07
CA SER A 145 -3.33 10.57 13.61
C SER A 145 -4.80 10.68 13.15
N VAL A 146 -5.13 10.12 11.99
CA VAL A 146 -6.52 10.05 11.48
C VAL A 146 -7.33 9.05 12.29
N LEU A 147 -6.76 7.87 12.54
CA LEU A 147 -7.40 6.84 13.37
C LEU A 147 -7.64 7.36 14.79
N VAL A 148 -6.65 8.02 15.41
CA VAL A 148 -6.77 8.58 16.77
C VAL A 148 -7.89 9.61 16.84
N LYS A 149 -7.98 10.51 15.86
CA LYS A 149 -9.07 11.50 15.78
C LYS A 149 -10.43 10.87 15.50
N GLY A 150 -10.46 9.77 14.74
CA GLY A 150 -11.68 9.03 14.40
C GLY A 150 -12.59 9.70 13.37
N GLY A 151 -12.20 10.84 12.81
CA GLY A 151 -12.94 11.49 11.74
C GLY A 151 -12.38 11.14 10.38
N LYS A 152 -13.26 11.02 9.37
CA LYS A 152 -12.85 11.12 7.96
C LYS A 152 -12.01 12.38 7.78
N MET A 153 -10.81 12.23 7.25
CA MET A 153 -9.89 13.35 7.04
C MET A 153 -9.66 13.55 5.54
N VAL A 154 -9.92 14.77 5.08
CA VAL A 154 -9.58 15.23 3.73
C VAL A 154 -8.30 16.06 3.84
N ILE A 155 -7.25 15.63 3.16
CA ILE A 155 -5.94 16.26 3.17
C ILE A 155 -5.69 16.88 1.81
N GLU A 156 -5.72 18.20 1.73
CA GLU A 156 -5.30 18.92 0.53
C GLU A 156 -3.78 18.83 0.38
N VAL A 157 -3.33 18.25 -0.72
CA VAL A 157 -1.91 18.12 -1.03
C VAL A 157 -1.58 18.74 -2.39
N PRO A 158 -0.37 19.31 -2.56
CA PRO A 158 0.05 19.82 -3.86
C PRO A 158 0.03 18.71 -4.93
N TYR A 159 -0.42 19.02 -6.13
CA TYR A 159 -0.34 18.14 -7.30
C TYR A 159 1.09 18.12 -7.83
N ILE A 160 1.89 17.14 -7.41
CA ILE A 160 3.30 17.01 -7.81
C ILE A 160 3.37 16.20 -9.10
N LYS A 161 3.94 16.79 -10.15
CA LYS A 161 4.25 16.11 -11.41
C LYS A 161 5.61 15.43 -11.33
N ARG A 162 5.82 14.43 -12.19
CA ARG A 162 7.13 13.77 -12.32
C ARG A 162 8.23 14.77 -12.67
N THR A 163 7.91 15.77 -13.50
CA THR A 163 8.82 16.84 -13.94
C THR A 163 9.24 17.79 -12.82
N ASP A 164 8.49 17.87 -11.73
CA ASP A 164 8.78 18.79 -10.64
C ASP A 164 9.91 18.26 -9.74
N ILE A 165 10.21 16.96 -9.85
CA ILE A 165 11.24 16.27 -9.07
C ILE A 165 12.63 16.55 -9.64
N GLU A 166 13.46 17.20 -8.82
CA GLU A 166 14.88 17.37 -9.08
C GLU A 166 15.69 16.24 -8.43
N PRO A 167 16.84 15.86 -9.01
CA PRO A 167 17.76 14.91 -8.39
C PRO A 167 18.26 15.42 -7.03
N LEU A 168 18.35 14.51 -6.07
CA LEU A 168 18.98 14.77 -4.79
C LEU A 168 20.51 14.76 -4.95
N PRO A 169 21.23 15.56 -4.14
CA PRO A 169 22.68 15.50 -4.12
C PRO A 169 23.16 14.12 -3.65
N LYS A 170 24.32 13.69 -4.15
CA LYS A 170 24.94 12.41 -3.75
C LYS A 170 25.51 12.43 -2.32
N VAL A 171 25.57 13.61 -1.70
CA VAL A 171 26.00 13.81 -0.31
C VAL A 171 24.82 13.73 0.66
N ALA A 172 25.11 13.50 1.94
CA ALA A 172 24.09 13.51 2.99
C ALA A 172 23.42 14.89 3.08
N MET A 173 22.09 14.93 3.05
CA MET A 173 21.36 16.19 3.13
C MET A 173 21.30 16.70 4.57
N SER A 174 21.64 17.97 4.78
CA SER A 174 21.44 18.64 6.07
C SER A 174 19.94 18.92 6.31
N PRO A 175 19.52 19.14 7.56
CA PRO A 175 18.15 19.57 7.86
C PRO A 175 17.72 20.84 7.09
N ARG A 176 18.67 21.75 6.83
CA ARG A 176 18.43 22.97 6.03
C ARG A 176 18.12 22.62 4.58
N MET A 177 18.94 21.81 3.94
CA MET A 177 18.74 21.37 2.55
C MET A 177 17.41 20.63 2.39
N ILE A 178 17.03 19.79 3.35
CA ILE A 178 15.75 19.08 3.34
C ILE A 178 14.57 20.06 3.37
N ARG A 179 14.65 21.10 4.22
CA ARG A 179 13.61 22.14 4.31
C ARG A 179 13.52 22.95 3.01
N GLU A 180 14.65 23.38 2.47
CA GLU A 180 14.74 24.14 1.22
C GLU A 180 14.15 23.35 0.05
N TYR A 181 14.55 22.08 -0.11
CA TYR A 181 14.00 21.19 -1.13
C TYR A 181 12.49 21.01 -0.97
N THR A 182 12.00 20.81 0.26
CA THR A 182 10.57 20.66 0.54
C THR A 182 9.79 21.93 0.17
N LYS A 183 10.32 23.11 0.52
CA LYS A 183 9.71 24.41 0.20
C LYS A 183 9.66 24.61 -1.31
N ALA A 184 10.77 24.37 -2.01
CA ALA A 184 10.85 24.47 -3.46
C ALA A 184 9.86 23.52 -4.17
N LEU A 185 9.81 22.26 -3.74
CA LEU A 185 8.88 21.28 -4.32
C LEU A 185 7.42 21.69 -4.12
N ARG A 186 7.06 22.19 -2.94
CA ARG A 186 5.70 22.67 -2.67
C ARG A 186 5.35 23.88 -3.54
N ALA A 187 6.29 24.80 -3.76
CA ALA A 187 6.08 26.01 -4.55
C ALA A 187 5.90 25.75 -6.06
N LYS A 188 6.41 24.63 -6.59
CA LYS A 188 6.27 24.26 -8.01
C LYS A 188 4.83 23.92 -8.43
N SER A 189 3.98 23.54 -7.48
CA SER A 189 2.63 23.09 -7.77
C SER A 189 1.60 24.21 -7.60
N THR A 190 0.91 24.57 -8.69
CA THR A 190 -0.18 25.55 -8.69
C THR A 190 -1.56 24.93 -8.43
N LYS A 191 -1.66 23.60 -8.42
CA LYS A 191 -2.91 22.86 -8.21
C LYS A 191 -2.82 22.03 -6.92
N THR A 192 -3.96 21.78 -6.28
CA THR A 192 -4.07 20.80 -5.20
C THR A 192 -4.87 19.59 -5.65
N VAL A 193 -4.75 18.51 -4.90
CA VAL A 193 -5.55 17.30 -5.03
C VAL A 193 -5.84 16.77 -3.62
N SER A 194 -7.06 16.33 -3.40
CA SER A 194 -7.52 15.85 -2.10
C SER A 194 -7.15 14.38 -1.91
N LEU A 195 -6.52 14.06 -0.78
CA LEU A 195 -6.39 12.69 -0.27
C LEU A 195 -7.42 12.46 0.82
N VAL A 196 -8.24 11.43 0.69
CA VAL A 196 -9.28 11.09 1.65
C VAL A 196 -8.88 9.84 2.41
N ILE A 197 -8.85 9.94 3.74
CA ILE A 197 -8.63 8.81 4.65
C ILE A 197 -9.87 8.65 5.53
N GLU A 198 -10.46 7.45 5.49
CA GLU A 198 -11.71 7.09 6.16
C GLU A 198 -11.41 5.98 7.19
N PRO A 199 -11.03 6.33 8.44
CA PRO A 199 -10.54 5.35 9.40
C PRO A 199 -11.61 4.34 9.84
N ASP A 200 -12.88 4.60 9.54
CA ASP A 200 -14.03 3.72 9.77
C ASP A 200 -14.37 2.83 8.56
N ALA A 201 -13.69 2.98 7.42
CA ALA A 201 -14.05 2.28 6.19
C ALA A 201 -13.94 0.76 6.34
N CYS A 202 -12.86 0.25 6.93
CA CYS A 202 -12.71 -1.19 7.17
C CYS A 202 -13.62 -1.68 8.30
N PHE A 203 -13.84 -0.83 9.31
CA PHE A 203 -14.75 -1.12 10.41
C PHE A 203 -16.20 -1.29 9.90
N LYS A 204 -16.68 -0.45 8.98
CA LYS A 204 -18.02 -0.59 8.36
C LYS A 204 -18.25 -1.93 7.65
N ALA A 205 -17.19 -2.67 7.30
CA ALA A 205 -17.29 -3.95 6.62
C ALA A 205 -17.21 -5.16 7.57
N LEU A 206 -16.58 -5.02 8.73
CA LEU A 206 -16.29 -6.13 9.65
C LEU A 206 -16.76 -5.90 11.08
N GLY A 207 -17.21 -4.70 11.41
CA GLY A 207 -17.83 -4.37 12.69
C GLY A 207 -19.21 -5.00 12.80
N SER A 208 -19.68 -5.15 14.03
CA SER A 208 -21.04 -5.58 14.37
C SER A 208 -21.85 -4.40 14.91
N GLU A 209 -23.17 -4.55 15.02
CA GLU A 209 -24.03 -3.58 15.69
C GLU A 209 -23.67 -3.42 17.18
N GLU A 210 -23.10 -4.46 17.78
CA GLU A 210 -22.69 -4.49 19.20
C GLU A 210 -21.40 -3.71 19.48
N THR A 211 -20.54 -3.51 18.48
CA THR A 211 -19.28 -2.79 18.66
C THR A 211 -19.36 -1.46 17.95
N THR A 212 -19.06 -0.37 18.63
CA THR A 212 -18.98 0.96 18.03
C THR A 212 -17.62 1.23 17.40
N PHE A 213 -17.56 2.19 16.47
CA PHE A 213 -16.29 2.61 15.88
C PHE A 213 -15.32 3.20 16.92
N SER A 214 -15.85 3.81 17.99
CA SER A 214 -15.05 4.33 19.11
C SER A 214 -14.34 3.20 19.87
N GLU A 215 -15.05 2.12 20.17
CA GLU A 215 -14.48 0.94 20.82
C GLU A 215 -13.45 0.23 19.96
N TYR A 216 -13.71 0.10 18.65
CA TYR A 216 -12.71 -0.39 17.69
C TYR A 216 -11.41 0.42 17.76
N ARG A 217 -11.49 1.75 17.70
CA ARG A 217 -10.34 2.64 17.82
C ARG A 217 -9.61 2.45 19.15
N GLN A 218 -10.34 2.40 20.26
CA GLN A 218 -9.75 2.18 21.58
C GLN A 218 -9.04 0.82 21.67
N LYS A 219 -9.63 -0.26 21.12
CA LYS A 219 -9.00 -1.59 21.03
C LYS A 219 -7.70 -1.52 20.23
N VAL A 220 -7.70 -0.89 19.05
CA VAL A 220 -6.48 -0.72 18.25
C VAL A 220 -5.43 0.10 18.99
N MET A 221 -5.81 1.21 19.62
CA MET A 221 -4.89 2.10 20.34
C MET A 221 -4.24 1.39 21.54
N ARG A 222 -5.04 0.68 22.35
CA ARG A 222 -4.55 -0.14 23.45
C ARG A 222 -3.55 -1.18 22.96
N ARG A 223 -3.93 -1.90 21.90
CA ARG A 223 -3.10 -2.95 21.30
C ARG A 223 -1.78 -2.41 20.73
N VAL A 224 -1.79 -1.19 20.16
CA VAL A 224 -0.56 -0.51 19.73
C VAL A 224 0.35 -0.27 20.93
N ARG A 225 -0.16 0.27 22.05
CA ARG A 225 0.65 0.51 23.26
C ARG A 225 1.23 -0.79 23.85
N GLU A 226 0.44 -1.85 23.92
CA GLU A 226 0.92 -3.17 24.36
C GLU A 226 2.10 -3.65 23.51
N ILE A 227 1.99 -3.56 22.18
CA ILE A 227 3.05 -3.98 21.26
C ILE A 227 4.28 -3.08 21.39
N GLU A 228 4.11 -1.77 21.60
CA GLU A 228 5.23 -0.86 21.87
C GLU A 228 5.98 -1.29 23.13
N ASP A 229 5.27 -1.63 24.20
CA ASP A 229 5.83 -2.10 25.47
C ASP A 229 6.54 -3.45 25.32
N ASP A 230 5.93 -4.39 24.60
CA ASP A 230 6.55 -5.67 24.24
C ASP A 230 7.84 -5.46 23.46
N CYS A 231 7.84 -4.56 22.47
CA CYS A 231 9.02 -4.24 21.67
C CYS A 231 10.12 -3.59 22.53
N ARG A 232 9.76 -2.69 23.44
CA ARG A 232 10.71 -2.08 24.39
C ARG A 232 11.34 -3.13 25.30
N ARG A 233 10.52 -4.00 25.91
CA ARG A 233 10.99 -5.10 26.75
C ARG A 233 11.90 -6.06 26.00
N ALA A 234 11.49 -6.51 24.81
CA ALA A 234 12.27 -7.43 23.98
C ALA A 234 13.61 -6.82 23.49
N ARG A 235 13.66 -5.50 23.30
CA ARG A 235 14.87 -4.78 22.89
C ARG A 235 15.86 -4.58 24.04
N GLY A 236 15.39 -4.54 25.29
CA GLY A 236 16.20 -4.25 26.47
C GLY A 236 16.93 -2.91 26.34
N ASN A 237 18.23 -2.88 26.62
CA ASN A 237 19.04 -1.66 26.61
C ASN A 237 19.47 -1.20 25.20
N LYS A 238 19.12 -1.93 24.13
CA LYS A 238 19.49 -1.52 22.76
C LYS A 238 18.72 -0.26 22.38
N LYS A 239 19.42 0.73 21.83
CA LYS A 239 18.80 1.98 21.38
C LYS A 239 18.04 1.79 20.06
N VAL A 240 16.97 2.55 19.89
CA VAL A 240 16.32 2.73 18.59
C VAL A 240 17.16 3.63 17.68
N LEU A 241 16.94 3.55 16.37
CA LEU A 241 17.59 4.45 15.43
C LEU A 241 17.23 5.93 15.68
N GLY A 242 15.95 6.19 15.98
CA GLY A 242 15.43 7.51 16.35
C GLY A 242 15.04 8.38 15.15
N ALA A 243 14.07 9.28 15.38
CA ALA A 243 13.46 10.11 14.35
C ALA A 243 14.47 11.02 13.62
N LYS A 244 15.48 11.55 14.33
CA LYS A 244 16.51 12.42 13.75
C LYS A 244 17.35 11.66 12.72
N ALA A 245 17.84 10.47 13.08
CA ALA A 245 18.65 9.65 12.18
C ALA A 245 17.82 9.14 10.98
N LEU A 246 16.55 8.79 11.19
CA LEU A 246 15.62 8.41 10.11
C LEU A 246 15.45 9.51 9.06
N LYS A 247 15.28 10.76 9.49
CA LYS A 247 15.12 11.93 8.59
C LYS A 247 16.39 12.23 7.77
N LEU A 248 17.55 11.82 8.27
CA LEU A 248 18.86 12.09 7.65
C LEU A 248 19.37 10.90 6.81
N GLN A 249 18.57 9.85 6.64
CA GLN A 249 18.97 8.72 5.80
C GLN A 249 19.16 9.14 4.34
N SER A 250 20.19 8.59 3.72
CA SER A 250 20.43 8.74 2.28
C SER A 250 19.57 7.77 1.48
N ILE A 251 18.98 8.26 0.37
CA ILE A 251 18.24 7.43 -0.58
C ILE A 251 19.14 6.39 -1.26
N PHE A 252 20.45 6.63 -1.26
CA PHE A 252 21.46 5.74 -1.84
C PHE A 252 21.91 4.64 -0.88
N LYS A 253 21.38 4.58 0.35
CA LYS A 253 21.70 3.52 1.30
C LYS A 253 21.26 2.16 0.74
N LYS A 254 22.25 1.27 0.54
CA LYS A 254 22.00 -0.11 0.14
C LYS A 254 21.23 -0.83 1.24
N HIS A 255 20.20 -1.56 0.83
CA HIS A 255 19.42 -2.43 1.71
C HIS A 255 18.85 -3.57 0.87
N THR A 256 19.17 -4.81 1.24
CA THR A 256 18.60 -5.98 0.60
C THR A 256 17.51 -6.54 1.49
N PRO A 257 16.26 -6.64 1.01
CA PRO A 257 15.20 -7.35 1.71
C PRO A 257 15.63 -8.78 2.08
N LYS A 258 15.46 -9.16 3.35
CA LYS A 258 15.84 -10.50 3.84
C LYS A 258 14.68 -11.48 3.97
N LYS A 259 13.43 -11.02 3.83
CA LYS A 259 12.22 -11.81 4.12
C LYS A 259 11.37 -11.95 2.88
N HIS A 260 11.31 -13.15 2.34
CA HIS A 260 10.35 -13.56 1.33
C HIS A 260 9.48 -14.67 1.92
N GLY A 261 8.19 -14.40 2.07
CA GLY A 261 7.22 -15.35 2.62
C GLY A 261 6.22 -15.79 1.57
N ARG A 262 5.46 -16.85 1.87
CA ARG A 262 4.32 -17.24 1.06
C ARG A 262 3.25 -16.14 1.13
N ARG A 263 2.73 -15.75 -0.04
CA ARG A 263 1.63 -14.78 -0.12
C ARG A 263 0.36 -15.37 0.48
N MET A 264 -0.21 -14.67 1.46
CA MET A 264 -1.45 -15.09 2.13
C MET A 264 -2.66 -14.81 1.22
N ILE A 265 -3.65 -15.70 1.26
CA ILE A 265 -4.94 -15.53 0.57
C ILE A 265 -5.89 -14.70 1.45
N CYS A 266 -5.89 -14.98 2.76
CA CYS A 266 -6.73 -14.32 3.74
C CYS A 266 -6.03 -14.25 5.10
N ILE A 267 -6.56 -13.41 5.99
CA ILE A 267 -6.11 -13.19 7.36
C ILE A 267 -7.30 -13.43 8.28
N SER A 268 -7.20 -14.47 9.12
CA SER A 268 -8.03 -14.62 10.30
C SER A 268 -7.31 -15.44 11.38
N SER A 269 -7.59 -15.19 12.66
CA SER A 269 -7.18 -16.08 13.77
C SER A 269 -7.99 -17.38 13.77
N ASP A 270 -9.26 -17.31 13.38
CA ASP A 270 -10.17 -18.45 13.27
C ASP A 270 -9.72 -19.41 12.15
N VAL A 271 -9.47 -20.67 12.51
CA VAL A 271 -9.02 -21.70 11.57
C VAL A 271 -10.14 -22.14 10.62
N VAL A 272 -11.37 -22.22 11.13
CA VAL A 272 -12.55 -22.67 10.38
C VAL A 272 -12.87 -21.67 9.29
N ILE A 273 -13.00 -20.39 9.64
CA ILE A 273 -13.28 -19.29 8.69
C ILE A 273 -12.19 -19.21 7.62
N ARG A 274 -10.91 -19.37 7.99
CA ARG A 274 -9.82 -19.41 7.00
C ARG A 274 -9.94 -20.58 6.05
N LYS A 275 -10.19 -21.79 6.56
CA LYS A 275 -10.31 -23.00 5.72
C LYS A 275 -11.47 -22.85 4.73
N GLU A 276 -12.61 -22.37 5.20
CA GLU A 276 -13.78 -22.12 4.36
C GLU A 276 -13.47 -21.11 3.25
N TYR A 277 -12.89 -19.95 3.60
CA TYR A 277 -12.53 -18.93 2.61
C TYR A 277 -11.53 -19.45 1.58
N ILE A 278 -10.51 -20.21 2.01
CA ILE A 278 -9.51 -20.79 1.11
C ILE A 278 -10.16 -21.82 0.16
N THR A 279 -11.08 -22.64 0.66
CA THR A 279 -11.81 -23.61 -0.15
C THR A 279 -12.65 -22.89 -1.21
N ARG A 280 -13.42 -21.86 -0.82
CA ARG A 280 -14.19 -21.03 -1.76
C ARG A 280 -13.29 -20.35 -2.79
N PHE A 281 -12.18 -19.76 -2.36
CA PHE A 281 -11.20 -19.12 -3.25
C PHE A 281 -10.68 -20.11 -4.30
N LYS A 282 -10.27 -21.32 -3.87
CA LYS A 282 -9.78 -22.36 -4.79
C LYS A 282 -10.85 -22.81 -5.78
N ALA A 283 -12.10 -22.93 -5.34
CA ALA A 283 -13.22 -23.25 -6.23
C ALA A 283 -13.42 -22.16 -7.30
N MET A 284 -13.38 -20.88 -6.91
CA MET A 284 -13.48 -19.78 -7.89
C MET A 284 -12.28 -19.72 -8.85
N VAL A 285 -11.07 -20.04 -8.37
CA VAL A 285 -9.89 -20.14 -9.25
C VAL A 285 -10.02 -21.30 -10.24
N LYS A 286 -10.62 -22.43 -9.82
CA LYS A 286 -10.96 -23.53 -10.73
C LYS A 286 -11.96 -23.06 -11.80
N TRP A 287 -13.02 -22.36 -11.40
CA TRP A 287 -14.00 -21.77 -12.32
C TRP A 287 -13.35 -20.80 -13.33
N CYS A 288 -12.40 -19.96 -12.89
CA CYS A 288 -11.63 -19.08 -13.78
C CYS A 288 -10.90 -19.86 -14.89
N ARG A 289 -10.26 -20.99 -14.53
CA ARG A 289 -9.53 -21.83 -15.48
C ARG A 289 -10.46 -22.49 -16.49
N GLU A 290 -11.65 -22.92 -16.04
CA GLU A 290 -12.66 -23.51 -16.91
C GLU A 290 -13.22 -22.49 -17.92
N VAL A 291 -13.51 -21.26 -17.48
CA VAL A 291 -13.95 -20.18 -18.37
C VAL A 291 -12.84 -19.84 -19.37
N TYR A 292 -11.60 -19.69 -18.90
CA TYR A 292 -10.45 -19.40 -19.78
C TYR A 292 -10.24 -20.49 -20.83
N ALA A 293 -10.37 -21.76 -20.46
CA ALA A 293 -10.27 -22.88 -21.41
C ALA A 293 -11.35 -22.81 -22.50
N LYS A 294 -12.57 -22.38 -22.16
CA LYS A 294 -13.65 -22.16 -23.14
C LYS A 294 -13.38 -20.94 -24.04
N TRP A 295 -12.83 -19.86 -23.49
CA TRP A 295 -12.39 -18.70 -24.26
C TRP A 295 -11.30 -19.05 -25.28
N CYS A 296 -10.34 -19.90 -24.90
CA CYS A 296 -9.30 -20.41 -25.81
C CYS A 296 -9.87 -21.22 -26.99
N LYS A 297 -11.07 -21.79 -26.84
CA LYS A 297 -11.81 -22.50 -27.90
C LYS A 297 -12.76 -21.59 -28.70
N GLY A 298 -12.72 -20.28 -28.47
CA GLY A 298 -13.53 -19.30 -29.20
C GLY A 298 -14.90 -18.98 -28.56
N ASN A 299 -15.33 -19.72 -27.53
CA ASN A 299 -16.57 -19.40 -26.83
C ASN A 299 -16.36 -18.26 -25.83
N ARG A 300 -16.55 -17.03 -26.30
CA ARG A 300 -16.28 -15.79 -25.56
C ARG A 300 -17.53 -15.15 -24.92
N SER A 301 -18.72 -15.73 -25.12
CA SER A 301 -19.94 -15.21 -24.49
C SER A 301 -20.01 -15.47 -23.00
N ILE A 302 -19.18 -16.39 -22.48
CA ILE A 302 -19.16 -16.77 -21.08
C ILE A 302 -18.43 -15.67 -20.28
N PRO A 303 -19.09 -15.05 -19.29
CA PRO A 303 -18.46 -14.03 -18.46
C PRO A 303 -17.34 -14.63 -17.60
N TYR A 304 -16.27 -13.88 -17.39
CA TYR A 304 -15.21 -14.26 -16.46
C TYR A 304 -15.70 -14.14 -15.01
N PRO A 305 -15.26 -15.00 -14.08
CA PRO A 305 -15.74 -14.97 -12.70
C PRO A 305 -15.59 -13.58 -12.04
N PRO A 306 -16.62 -13.09 -11.32
CA PRO A 306 -16.61 -11.75 -10.76
C PRO A 306 -15.52 -11.58 -9.71
N GLY A 307 -14.96 -10.37 -9.65
CA GLY A 307 -13.89 -10.00 -8.73
C GLY A 307 -12.49 -10.46 -9.14
N PHE A 308 -12.37 -11.31 -10.17
CA PHE A 308 -11.10 -11.64 -10.82
C PHE A 308 -10.85 -10.76 -12.05
N PHE A 309 -9.58 -10.56 -12.36
CA PHE A 309 -9.18 -9.89 -13.59
C PHE A 309 -9.07 -10.93 -14.72
N PRO A 310 -9.79 -10.74 -15.84
CA PRO A 310 -9.63 -11.62 -16.99
C PRO A 310 -8.20 -11.51 -17.55
N PRO A 311 -7.61 -12.61 -18.02
CA PRO A 311 -6.30 -12.57 -18.67
C PRO A 311 -6.37 -11.72 -19.95
N GLY A 312 -5.28 -11.01 -20.25
CA GLY A 312 -5.16 -10.22 -21.48
C GLY A 312 -5.38 -11.10 -22.72
N MET A 313 -6.15 -10.59 -23.69
CA MET A 313 -6.39 -11.30 -24.93
C MET A 313 -5.13 -11.34 -25.79
N ARG A 314 -4.90 -12.45 -26.50
CA ARG A 314 -3.93 -12.47 -27.60
C ARG A 314 -4.50 -11.63 -28.75
N PRO A 315 -3.68 -10.80 -29.43
CA PRO A 315 -4.11 -10.17 -30.67
C PRO A 315 -4.68 -11.23 -31.62
N GLN A 316 -5.80 -10.92 -32.27
CA GLN A 316 -6.28 -11.79 -33.34
C GLN A 316 -5.27 -11.75 -34.47
N ALA A 317 -4.92 -12.92 -35.01
CA ALA A 317 -4.14 -12.97 -36.24
C ALA A 317 -4.95 -12.30 -37.35
N SER A 318 -4.35 -11.31 -38.03
CA SER A 318 -4.91 -10.79 -39.27
C SER A 318 -4.83 -11.90 -40.32
N LEU A 319 -5.97 -12.21 -40.96
CA LEU A 319 -5.98 -13.04 -42.17
C LEU A 319 -5.48 -12.25 -43.40
N LEU A 320 -5.38 -10.92 -43.29
CA LEU A 320 -4.84 -10.07 -44.33
C LEU A 320 -3.30 -10.06 -44.26
N PRO A 321 -2.61 -10.36 -45.38
CA PRO A 321 -1.16 -10.19 -45.50
C PRO A 321 -0.72 -8.77 -45.13
N ALA A 322 0.52 -8.62 -44.67
CA ALA A 322 1.11 -7.32 -44.33
C ALA A 322 1.06 -6.28 -45.48
N ALA A 323 0.96 -6.74 -46.73
CA ALA A 323 0.85 -5.91 -47.93
C ALA A 323 -0.43 -5.05 -48.01
N PHE A 324 -1.45 -5.32 -47.19
CA PHE A 324 -2.71 -4.55 -47.17
C PHE A 324 -2.72 -3.42 -46.12
N TRP A 325 -1.61 -3.20 -45.41
CA TRP A 325 -1.52 -2.26 -44.29
C TRP A 325 -0.58 -1.06 -44.55
N TYR A 326 -0.12 -0.89 -45.79
CA TYR A 326 0.72 0.23 -46.22
C TYR A 326 -0.03 1.18 -47.15
#